data_AF-A0A3C0GL44-F1
#
_entry.id   AF-A0A3C0GL44-F1
#
_cell.length_a   1.000
_cell.length_b   1.000
_cell.length_c   1.000
_cell.angle_alpha   90.00
_cell.angle_beta   90.00
_cell.angle_gamma   90.00
#
_symmetry.space_group_name_H-M   'P 1'
#
loop_
_entity.id
_entity.type
_entity.pdbx_description
1 polymer ?
#
loop_
_entity_poly.entity_id
_entity_poly.type
_entity_poly.pdbx_seq_one_letter_code
_entity_poly.pdbx_strand_id
1 'polypeptide(L)'
;KKWFDQLQDIGCIVCYNEGNPGVPADVHHIHKNSTRVDHFHSIPLCFNHHREGSKNDRWVSRHPWKKEFEKRYGDEWELFEQVKKLVIRLQASSSI
;
A
#
# COMPACT_ATOMS: atom_id res chain seq x y z
N LYS A 1 -15.98 -5.12 1.49
CA LYS A 1 -16.05 -4.03 2.48
C LYS A 1 -14.98 -4.23 3.54
N LYS A 2 -15.07 -5.27 4.39
CA LYS A 2 -14.08 -5.60 5.44
C LYS A 2 -12.60 -5.39 5.03
N TRP A 3 -12.17 -5.94 3.89
CA TRP A 3 -10.78 -5.76 3.42
C TRP A 3 -10.39 -4.29 3.22
N PHE A 4 -11.22 -3.50 2.55
CA PHE A 4 -10.91 -2.09 2.30
C PHE A 4 -10.95 -1.25 3.58
N ASP A 5 -11.85 -1.57 4.51
CA ASP A 5 -11.90 -0.90 5.82
C ASP A 5 -10.57 -1.16 6.56
N GLN A 6 -10.06 -2.40 6.52
CA GLN A 6 -8.75 -2.75 7.08
C GLN A 6 -7.59 -2.04 6.38
N LEU A 7 -7.68 -1.79 5.07
CA LEU A 7 -6.69 -0.99 4.36
C LEU A 7 -6.70 0.47 4.83
N GLN A 8 -7.88 1.02 5.13
CA GLN A 8 -7.99 2.37 5.69
C GLN A 8 -7.39 2.45 7.10
N ASP A 9 -7.63 1.43 7.94
CA ASP A 9 -7.07 1.37 9.30
C ASP A 9 -5.54 1.33 9.32
N ILE A 10 -4.92 0.67 8.34
CA ILE A 10 -3.46 0.63 8.19
C ILE A 10 -2.92 1.99 7.72
N GLY A 11 -3.64 2.64 6.79
CA GLY A 11 -3.12 3.78 6.03
C GLY A 11 -2.04 3.34 5.03
N CYS A 12 -1.27 4.27 4.49
CA CYS A 12 -0.31 3.97 3.43
C CYS A 12 0.78 2.98 3.90
N ILE A 13 0.93 1.85 3.20
CA ILE A 13 1.91 0.81 3.57
C ILE A 13 3.36 1.33 3.52
N VAL A 14 3.67 2.22 2.58
CA VAL A 14 4.99 2.84 2.50
C VAL A 14 5.23 3.77 3.69
N CYS A 15 4.29 4.67 3.98
CA CYS A 15 4.40 5.55 5.16
C CYS A 15 4.48 4.75 6.47
N TYR A 16 3.72 3.66 6.58
CA TYR A 16 3.77 2.75 7.73
C TYR A 16 5.19 2.21 7.94
N ASN A 17 5.83 1.71 6.87
CA ASN A 17 7.20 1.21 6.92
C ASN A 17 8.23 2.30 7.23
N GLU A 18 7.95 3.54 6.84
CA GLU A 18 8.74 4.74 7.18
C GLU A 18 8.45 5.28 8.60
N GLY A 19 7.68 4.57 9.42
CA GLY A 19 7.37 4.93 10.81
C GLY A 19 6.21 5.89 10.98
N ASN A 20 5.41 6.11 9.93
CA ASN A 20 4.25 7.01 9.91
C ASN A 20 2.96 6.20 9.63
N PRO A 21 2.47 5.40 10.60
CA PRO A 21 1.25 4.60 10.43
C PRO A 21 0.01 5.48 10.33
N GLY A 22 -1.04 4.98 9.66
CA GLY A 22 -2.36 5.65 9.60
C GLY A 22 -2.44 6.86 8.65
N VAL A 23 -1.40 7.12 7.84
CA VAL A 23 -1.48 8.14 6.78
C VAL A 23 -2.61 7.78 5.81
N PRO A 24 -3.62 8.66 5.60
CA PRO A 24 -4.77 8.35 4.74
C PRO A 24 -4.36 7.86 3.35
N ALA A 25 -5.00 6.79 2.90
CA ALA A 25 -4.60 6.07 1.71
C ALA A 25 -5.77 5.70 0.83
N ASP A 26 -5.54 5.75 -0.48
CA ASP A 26 -6.45 5.19 -1.46
C ASP A 26 -6.11 3.72 -1.72
N VAL A 27 -7.10 2.96 -2.18
CA VAL A 27 -6.91 1.57 -2.59
C VAL A 27 -6.20 1.52 -3.93
N HIS A 28 -5.03 0.92 -3.98
CA HIS A 28 -4.30 0.60 -5.21
C HIS A 28 -4.48 -0.88 -5.54
N HIS A 29 -5.06 -1.21 -6.71
CA HIS A 29 -5.19 -2.59 -7.17
C HIS A 29 -3.92 -3.07 -7.90
N ILE A 30 -3.44 -4.25 -7.56
CA ILE A 30 -2.31 -4.88 -8.25
C ILE A 30 -2.77 -5.39 -9.60
N HIS A 31 -1.95 -5.12 -10.62
CA HIS A 31 -2.20 -5.55 -12.00
C HIS A 31 -1.21 -6.63 -12.41
N LYS A 32 -1.69 -7.65 -13.13
CA LYS A 32 -0.89 -8.64 -13.84
C LYS A 32 -1.17 -8.51 -15.33
N ASN A 33 -0.13 -8.28 -16.13
CA ASN A 33 -0.25 -8.04 -17.58
C ASN A 33 -1.29 -6.97 -17.93
N SER A 34 -1.23 -5.82 -17.24
CA SER A 34 -2.16 -4.68 -17.39
C SER A 34 -3.62 -4.93 -16.97
N THR A 35 -3.93 -6.12 -16.47
CA THR A 35 -5.28 -6.46 -15.98
C THR A 35 -5.27 -6.50 -14.45
N ARG A 36 -6.25 -5.85 -13.83
CA ARG A 36 -6.49 -5.95 -12.39
C ARG A 36 -6.69 -7.41 -12.01
N VAL A 37 -5.96 -7.90 -11.01
CA VAL A 37 -6.10 -9.29 -10.53
C VAL A 37 -7.51 -9.51 -9.95
N ASP A 38 -7.82 -8.82 -8.85
CA ASP A 38 -9.14 -8.76 -8.24
C ASP A 38 -9.21 -7.60 -7.24
N HIS A 39 -10.24 -7.55 -6.40
CA HIS A 39 -10.37 -6.54 -5.36
C HIS A 39 -9.52 -6.81 -4.10
N PHE A 40 -9.20 -8.07 -3.82
CA PHE A 40 -8.44 -8.46 -2.64
C PHE A 40 -6.96 -8.13 -2.79
N HIS A 41 -6.40 -8.35 -3.98
CA HIS A 41 -5.01 -8.01 -4.32
C HIS A 41 -4.85 -6.50 -4.50
N SER A 42 -4.87 -5.80 -3.37
CA SER A 42 -4.74 -4.36 -3.28
C SER A 42 -3.91 -3.95 -2.07
N ILE A 43 -3.24 -2.79 -2.20
CA ILE A 43 -2.42 -2.18 -1.16
C ILE A 43 -2.90 -0.75 -0.90
N PRO A 44 -2.80 -0.24 0.35
CA PRO A 44 -3.12 1.14 0.65
C PRO A 44 -1.93 2.06 0.33
N LEU A 45 -2.14 3.04 -0.54
CA LEU A 45 -1.13 4.06 -0.87
C LEU A 45 -1.69 5.48 -0.72
N CYS A 46 -0.96 6.38 -0.05
CA CYS A 46 -1.32 7.80 0.05
C CYS A 46 -1.18 8.48 -1.32
N PHE A 47 -1.71 9.69 -1.48
CA PHE A 47 -1.62 10.43 -2.74
C PHE A 47 -0.18 10.51 -3.30
N ASN A 48 0.81 10.82 -2.45
CA ASN A 48 2.21 10.97 -2.83
C ASN A 48 2.83 9.65 -3.31
N HIS A 49 2.58 8.55 -2.61
CA HIS A 49 3.08 7.22 -3.00
C HIS A 49 2.21 6.53 -4.04
N HIS A 50 1.00 7.02 -4.33
CA HIS A 50 0.09 6.42 -5.29
C HIS A 50 0.15 7.10 -6.67
N ARG A 51 -0.36 8.33 -6.79
CA ARG A 51 -0.69 8.95 -8.09
C ARG A 51 -0.30 10.42 -8.24
N GLU A 52 0.42 10.99 -7.29
CA GLU A 52 0.92 12.37 -7.42
C GLU A 52 1.80 12.54 -8.67
N GLY A 53 2.63 11.53 -9.00
CA GLY A 53 3.45 11.53 -10.20
C GLY A 53 4.91 11.92 -10.00
N SER A 54 5.35 12.09 -8.76
CA SER A 54 6.71 12.56 -8.45
C SER A 54 7.72 11.43 -8.35
N LYS A 55 8.97 11.73 -8.73
CA LYS A 55 10.17 10.96 -8.40
C LYS A 55 11.22 11.94 -7.89
N ASN A 56 11.39 11.99 -6.57
CA ASN A 56 12.34 12.88 -5.92
C ASN A 56 12.96 12.21 -4.67
N ASP A 57 13.82 12.93 -3.96
CA ASP A 57 14.52 12.39 -2.80
C ASP A 57 13.58 12.06 -1.64
N ARG A 58 12.44 12.73 -1.53
CA ARG A 58 11.47 12.50 -0.45
C ARG A 58 10.60 11.28 -0.72
N TRP A 59 10.07 11.15 -1.93
CA TRP A 59 9.24 10.00 -2.29
C TRP A 59 9.26 9.69 -3.79
N VAL A 60 8.81 8.47 -4.10
CA VAL A 60 8.52 8.03 -5.46
C VAL A 60 7.05 7.63 -5.52
N SER A 61 6.28 8.23 -6.41
CA SER A 61 4.90 7.83 -6.68
C SER A 61 4.89 6.54 -7.47
N ARG A 62 3.97 5.63 -7.11
CA ARG A 62 3.78 4.40 -7.86
C ARG A 62 3.43 4.70 -9.31
N HIS A 63 2.46 5.56 -9.57
CA HIS A 63 2.18 6.07 -10.92
C HIS A 63 2.91 7.40 -11.14
N PRO A 64 3.63 7.57 -12.27
CA PRO A 64 3.93 6.58 -13.31
C PRO A 64 5.15 5.69 -13.01
N TRP A 65 5.91 5.96 -11.94
CA TRP A 65 7.26 5.44 -11.70
C TRP A 65 7.30 4.04 -11.06
N LYS A 66 6.64 3.03 -11.67
CA LYS A 66 6.60 1.65 -11.12
C LYS A 66 7.99 1.15 -10.71
N LYS A 67 8.91 1.18 -11.66
CA LYS A 67 10.23 0.56 -11.51
C LYS A 67 11.01 1.18 -10.37
N GLU A 68 10.99 2.52 -10.26
CA GLU A 68 11.67 3.23 -9.19
C GLU A 68 10.95 3.12 -7.86
N PHE A 69 9.62 3.06 -7.87
CA PHE A 69 8.83 2.77 -6.68
C PHE A 69 9.22 1.41 -6.09
N GLU A 70 9.20 0.35 -6.90
CA GLU A 70 9.52 -1.01 -6.46
C GLU A 70 10.99 -1.12 -6.02
N LYS A 71 11.90 -0.45 -6.74
CA LYS A 71 13.31 -0.37 -6.33
C LYS A 71 13.49 0.25 -4.94
N ARG A 72 12.66 1.24 -4.57
CA ARG A 72 12.80 1.98 -3.32
C ARG A 72 12.06 1.34 -2.14
N TYR A 73 10.88 0.76 -2.40
CA TYR A 73 9.95 0.34 -1.35
C TYR A 73 9.66 -1.16 -1.31
N GLY A 74 10.16 -1.94 -2.28
CA GLY A 74 9.76 -3.33 -2.51
C GLY A 74 8.64 -3.43 -3.54
N ASP A 75 8.47 -4.62 -4.11
CA ASP A 75 7.47 -4.81 -5.16
C ASP A 75 6.01 -4.80 -4.61
N GLU A 76 5.04 -4.62 -5.50
CA GLU A 76 3.62 -4.55 -5.12
C GLU A 76 3.14 -5.80 -4.35
N TRP A 77 3.69 -6.98 -4.64
CA TRP A 77 3.33 -8.24 -4.00
C TRP A 77 3.98 -8.39 -2.63
N GLU A 78 5.24 -7.99 -2.48
CA GLU A 78 5.92 -7.92 -1.18
C GLU A 78 5.17 -7.00 -0.23
N LEU A 79 4.77 -5.81 -0.71
CA LEU A 79 3.95 -4.88 0.06
C LEU A 79 2.58 -5.47 0.41
N PHE A 80 1.95 -6.20 -0.50
CA PHE A 80 0.69 -6.89 -0.22
C PHE A 80 0.82 -7.96 0.87
N GLU A 81 1.90 -8.76 0.87
CA GLU A 81 2.16 -9.72 1.94
C GLU A 81 2.35 -9.03 3.29
N GLN A 82 2.98 -7.86 3.32
CA GLN A 82 3.11 -7.05 4.54
C GLN A 82 1.73 -6.55 5.02
N VAL A 83 0.90 -6.02 4.12
CA VAL A 83 -0.46 -5.58 4.44
C VAL A 83 -1.27 -6.71 5.06
N LYS A 84 -1.26 -7.92 4.48
CA LYS A 84 -1.96 -9.08 5.05
C LYS A 84 -1.50 -9.40 6.48
N LYS A 85 -0.19 -9.38 6.73
CA LYS A 85 0.36 -9.62 8.08
C LYS A 85 -0.07 -8.54 9.07
N LEU A 86 -0.10 -7.28 8.65
CA LEU A 86 -0.58 -6.16 9.48
C LEU A 86 -2.05 -6.31 9.83
N VAL A 87 -2.89 -6.67 8.87
CA VAL A 87 -4.32 -6.93 9.12
C VAL A 87 -4.51 -7.99 10.21
N ILE A 88 -3.79 -9.12 10.11
CA ILE A 88 -3.86 -10.20 11.12
C ILE A 88 -3.43 -9.67 12.49
N ARG A 89 -2.33 -8.91 12.56
CA ARG A 89 -1.80 -8.36 13.81
C ARG A 89 -2.77 -7.38 14.48
N LEU A 90 -3.38 -6.48 13.71
CA LEU A 90 -4.33 -5.50 14.22
C LEU A 90 -5.60 -6.18 14.74
N GLN A 91 -6.10 -7.19 14.04
CA GLN A 91 -7.25 -7.98 14.51
C GLN A 91 -6.99 -8.71 15.82
N ALA A 92 -5.79 -9.27 15.99
CA ALA A 92 -5.40 -9.91 17.24
C ALA A 92 -5.28 -8.93 18.41
N SER A 93 -4.91 -7.67 18.13
CA SER A 93 -4.71 -6.62 19.15
C SER A 93 -6.03 -5.98 19.60
N SER A 94 -7.07 -6.00 18.77
CA SER A 94 -8.41 -5.46 19.09
C SER A 94 -9.33 -6.46 19.81
N SER A 95 -8.84 -7.66 20.12
CA SER A 95 -9.62 -8.75 20.75
C SER A 95 -9.31 -8.90 22.26
N ILE A 96 -8.76 -7.86 22.88
CA ILE A 96 -8.40 -7.81 24.31
C ILE A 96 -9.18 -6.68 24.98
#